data_AF-A0A9E4C642-F1
#
_entry.id   AF-A0A9E4C642-F1
#
_cell.length_a   1.000
_cell.length_b   1.000
_cell.length_c   1.000
_cell.angle_alpha   90.00
_cell.angle_beta   90.00
_cell.angle_gamma   90.00
#
_symmetry.space_group_name_H-M   'P 1'
#
loop_
_entity.id
_entity.type
_entity.pdbx_description
1 polymer ?
#
loop_
_entity_poly.entity_id
_entity_poly.type
_entity_poly.pdbx_seq_one_letter_code
_entity_poly.pdbx_strand_id
1 'polypeptide(L)'
;EVELLVVDRKGYERFDTIRERLDKTPQIALTEGEAEGAILWEELAGSSAAVPEVEVLPEDEAKILYTSGSTGLPKGVIQTHANIVANVEEVWDVISKREPLRMFKS
;
A
#
# COMPACT_ATOMS: atom_id res chain seq x y z
N GLU A 1 2.77 10.41 -9.32
CA GLU A 1 3.20 11.27 -8.20
C GLU A 1 2.35 10.90 -6.98
N VAL A 2 2.89 10.95 -5.76
CA VAL A 2 2.12 10.56 -4.56
C VAL A 2 1.20 11.72 -4.17
N GLU A 3 -0.10 11.47 -4.11
CA GLU A 3 -1.09 12.50 -3.73
C GLU A 3 -1.46 12.45 -2.25
N LEU A 4 -1.51 11.25 -1.67
CA LEU A 4 -1.87 10.99 -0.28
C LEU A 4 -0.83 10.05 0.36
N LEU A 5 -0.36 10.41 1.56
CA LEU A 5 0.49 9.58 2.39
C LEU A 5 -0.26 9.21 3.67
N VAL A 6 -0.60 7.94 3.81
CA VAL A 6 -1.21 7.38 5.02
C VAL A 6 -0.10 6.78 5.89
N VAL A 7 0.08 7.31 7.10
CA VAL A 7 1.18 6.92 8.01
C VAL A 7 0.75 6.98 9.47
N ASP A 8 1.47 6.25 10.32
CA ASP A 8 1.41 6.45 11.77
C ASP A 8 2.23 7.69 12.20
N ARG A 9 2.22 8.01 13.50
CA ARG A 9 2.96 9.17 14.02
C ARG A 9 4.46 9.08 13.72
N LYS A 10 5.05 7.90 13.85
CA LYS A 10 6.48 7.65 13.63
C LYS A 10 6.87 7.79 12.15
N GLY A 11 5.99 7.35 11.26
CA GLY A 11 6.12 7.49 9.81
C GLY A 11 6.06 8.94 9.39
N TYR A 12 5.15 9.72 9.99
CA TYR A 12 5.10 11.17 9.79
C TYR A 12 6.39 11.87 10.21
N GLU A 13 6.93 11.56 11.39
CA GLU A 13 8.20 12.15 11.86
C GLU A 13 9.35 11.88 10.90
N ARG A 14 9.42 10.67 10.33
CA ARG A 14 10.41 10.33 9.29
C ARG A 14 10.16 11.09 7.99
N PHE A 15 8.90 11.17 7.56
CA PHE A 15 8.53 11.91 6.36
C PHE A 15 8.89 13.39 6.48
N ASP A 16 8.66 14.02 7.64
CA ASP A 16 8.95 15.42 7.88
C ASP A 16 10.44 15.75 7.65
N THR A 17 11.35 14.82 8.00
CA THR A 17 12.79 14.97 7.74
C THR A 17 13.19 15.05 6.26
N ILE A 18 12.31 14.57 5.36
CA ILE A 18 12.56 14.56 3.91
C ILE A 18 11.57 15.42 3.12
N ARG A 19 10.58 16.03 3.79
CA ARG A 19 9.48 16.75 3.13
C ARG A 19 9.98 17.84 2.19
N GLU A 20 11.00 18.59 2.60
CA GLU A 20 11.61 19.66 1.80
C GLU A 20 12.35 19.17 0.54
N ARG A 21 12.60 17.85 0.43
CA ARG A 21 13.25 17.23 -0.74
C ARG A 21 12.26 16.83 -1.83
N LEU A 22 10.96 16.94 -1.58
CA LEU A 22 9.91 16.59 -2.53
C LEU A 22 9.47 17.83 -3.31
N ASP A 23 9.30 17.69 -4.62
CA ASP A 23 8.76 18.76 -5.47
C ASP A 23 7.32 19.13 -5.07
N LYS A 24 6.56 18.14 -4.58
CA LYS A 24 5.19 18.30 -4.08
C LYS A 24 5.02 17.51 -2.79
N THR A 25 4.50 18.18 -1.78
CA THR A 25 4.11 17.53 -0.52
C THR A 25 2.73 16.87 -0.69
N PRO A 26 2.60 15.55 -0.47
CA PRO A 26 1.31 14.88 -0.48
C PRO A 26 0.44 15.35 0.69
N GLN A 27 -0.86 15.18 0.56
CA GLN A 27 -1.77 15.25 1.70
C GLN A 27 -1.40 14.15 2.71
N ILE A 28 -1.47 14.45 4.00
CA ILE A 28 -1.11 13.50 5.06
C ILE A 28 -2.38 12.99 5.75
N ALA A 29 -2.49 11.68 5.86
CA ALA A 29 -3.47 11.02 6.70
C ALA A 29 -2.77 10.25 7.83
N LEU A 30 -3.12 10.57 9.08
CA LEU A 30 -2.57 9.90 10.26
C LEU A 30 -3.47 8.76 10.71
N THR A 31 -2.92 7.57 10.86
CA THR A 31 -3.64 6.44 11.46
C THR A 31 -3.81 6.58 12.97
N GLU A 32 -2.96 7.39 13.62
CA GLU A 32 -3.00 7.69 15.05
C GLU A 32 -2.33 9.04 15.36
N GLY A 33 -2.82 9.72 16.40
CA GLY A 33 -2.30 11.01 16.85
C GLY A 33 -2.63 12.18 15.91
N GLU A 34 -2.15 13.38 16.26
CA GLU A 34 -2.46 14.63 15.54
C GLU A 34 -1.20 15.32 15.04
N ALA A 35 -1.29 15.97 13.87
CA ALA A 35 -0.26 16.86 13.34
C ALA A 35 -0.90 18.01 12.57
N GLU A 36 -0.23 19.16 12.55
CA GLU A 36 -0.70 20.35 11.83
C GLU A 36 -0.86 20.03 10.33
N GLY A 37 -2.06 20.24 9.80
CA GLY A 37 -2.39 20.01 8.40
C GLY A 37 -2.62 18.55 8.00
N ALA A 38 -2.53 17.59 8.93
CA ALA A 38 -2.88 16.19 8.67
C ALA A 38 -4.36 15.90 8.95
N ILE A 39 -4.94 14.96 8.21
CA ILE A 39 -6.30 14.45 8.45
C ILE A 39 -6.22 13.15 9.23
N LEU A 40 -7.13 12.93 10.18
CA LEU A 40 -7.22 11.63 10.86
C LEU A 40 -7.81 10.56 9.94
N TRP A 41 -7.25 9.36 9.96
CA TRP A 41 -7.73 8.23 9.17
C TRP A 41 -9.21 7.93 9.43
N GLU A 42 -9.67 8.05 10.67
CA GLU A 42 -11.08 7.81 11.02
C GLU A 42 -12.03 8.82 10.36
N GLU A 43 -11.60 10.07 10.17
CA GLU A 43 -12.39 11.09 9.48
C GLU A 43 -12.52 10.77 7.99
N LEU A 44 -11.42 10.30 7.37
CA LEU A 44 -11.43 9.87 5.97
C LEU A 44 -12.29 8.60 5.78
N ALA A 45 -12.11 7.62 6.66
CA ALA A 45 -12.84 6.35 6.60
C ALA A 45 -14.34 6.52 6.92
N GLY A 46 -14.70 7.54 7.71
CA GLY A 46 -16.08 7.90 8.02
C GLY A 46 -16.79 8.70 6.90
N SER A 47 -16.08 9.08 5.83
CA SER A 47 -16.67 9.78 4.70
C SER A 47 -17.71 8.90 3.99
N SER A 48 -18.90 9.45 3.74
CA SER A 48 -19.98 8.79 2.99
C SER A 48 -19.97 9.14 1.50
N ALA A 49 -18.91 9.79 1.02
CA ALA A 49 -18.77 10.13 -0.40
C ALA A 49 -18.81 8.84 -1.26
N ALA A 50 -19.56 8.88 -2.36
CA ALA A 50 -19.55 7.78 -3.30
C ALA A 50 -18.15 7.63 -3.90
N VAL A 51 -17.66 6.38 -3.96
CA VAL A 51 -16.42 6.07 -4.67
C VAL A 51 -16.65 6.36 -6.15
N PRO A 52 -15.78 7.13 -6.82
CA PRO A 52 -15.96 7.43 -8.23
C PRO A 52 -15.90 6.14 -9.06
N GLU A 53 -16.78 6.01 -10.04
CA GLU A 53 -16.65 4.97 -11.06
C GLU A 53 -15.44 5.31 -11.94
N VAL A 54 -14.49 4.39 -11.97
CA VAL A 54 -13.30 4.46 -12.80
C VAL A 54 -13.19 3.15 -13.57
N GLU A 55 -12.76 3.24 -14.83
CA GLU A 55 -12.39 2.06 -15.60
C GLU A 55 -11.09 1.49 -15.01
N VAL A 56 -11.07 0.19 -14.75
CA VAL A 56 -9.91 -0.52 -14.21
C VAL A 56 -9.63 -1.72 -15.09
N LEU A 57 -8.47 -1.73 -15.73
CA LEU A 57 -7.99 -2.83 -16.56
C LEU A 57 -7.06 -3.76 -15.76
N PRO A 58 -7.03 -5.07 -16.08
CA PRO A 58 -6.15 -6.02 -15.38
C PRO A 58 -4.66 -5.64 -15.42
N GLU A 59 -4.22 -5.03 -16.53
CA GLU A 59 -2.86 -4.55 -16.76
C GLU A 59 -2.50 -3.25 -16.04
N ASP A 60 -3.48 -2.54 -15.46
CA ASP A 60 -3.23 -1.29 -14.76
C ASP A 60 -2.36 -1.53 -13.52
N GLU A 61 -1.39 -0.65 -13.31
CA GLU A 61 -0.53 -0.65 -12.13
C GLU A 61 -1.38 -0.34 -10.89
N ALA A 62 -1.43 -1.29 -9.95
CA ALA A 62 -2.27 -1.21 -8.77
C ALA A 62 -1.48 -0.85 -7.50
N LYS A 63 -0.22 -1.28 -7.41
CA LYS A 63 0.59 -1.15 -6.18
C LYS A 63 2.08 -1.21 -6.46
N ILE A 64 2.87 -0.51 -5.65
CA ILE A 64 4.33 -0.70 -5.55
C ILE A 64 4.68 -1.21 -4.14
N LEU A 65 5.35 -2.35 -4.05
CA LEU A 65 5.93 -2.87 -2.81
C LEU A 65 7.42 -2.55 -2.76
N TYR A 66 7.85 -1.84 -1.73
CA TYR A 66 9.27 -1.64 -1.48
C TYR A 66 9.84 -2.77 -0.62
N THR A 67 10.93 -3.37 -1.09
CA THR A 67 11.70 -4.37 -0.36
C THR A 67 13.07 -3.79 -0.04
N SER A 68 13.70 -4.20 1.08
CA SER A 68 15.00 -3.67 1.52
C SER A 68 16.11 -3.79 0.48
N GLY A 69 16.04 -4.82 -0.37
CA GLY A 69 17.05 -5.11 -1.39
C GLY A 69 18.38 -5.59 -0.78
N SER A 70 19.03 -6.58 -1.39
CA SER A 70 20.34 -7.08 -0.92
C SER A 70 21.48 -6.06 -1.07
N THR A 71 21.28 -5.02 -1.89
CA THR A 71 22.25 -3.95 -2.17
C THR A 71 22.08 -2.73 -1.25
N GLY A 72 21.23 -2.82 -0.22
CA GLY A 72 21.00 -1.76 0.78
C GLY A 72 20.07 -0.62 0.34
N LEU A 73 19.78 -0.51 -0.96
CA LEU A 73 18.79 0.42 -1.49
C LEU A 73 17.45 -0.29 -1.71
N PRO A 74 16.33 0.26 -1.19
CA PRO A 74 15.03 -0.33 -1.42
C PRO A 74 14.67 -0.40 -2.90
N LYS A 75 14.08 -1.52 -3.32
CA LYS A 75 13.58 -1.72 -4.68
C LYS A 75 12.06 -1.77 -4.67
N GLY A 76 11.44 -0.97 -5.53
CA GLY A 76 9.99 -1.00 -5.77
C GLY A 76 9.63 -2.12 -6.74
N VAL A 77 8.70 -2.98 -6.34
CA VAL A 77 8.10 -4.02 -7.18
C VAL A 77 6.71 -3.54 -7.57
N ILE A 78 6.53 -3.20 -8.84
CA ILE A 78 5.24 -2.82 -9.41
C ILE A 78 4.39 -4.08 -9.55
N GLN A 79 3.13 -4.01 -9.12
CA GLN A 79 2.12 -5.05 -9.30
C GLN A 79 0.91 -4.47 -10.02
N THR A 80 0.42 -5.20 -11.00
CA THR A 80 -0.86 -4.90 -11.67
C THR A 80 -2.04 -5.53 -10.92
N HIS A 81 -3.26 -5.12 -11.25
CA HIS A 81 -4.48 -5.78 -10.74
C HIS A 81 -4.47 -7.29 -11.02
N ALA A 82 -4.10 -7.69 -12.24
CA ALA A 82 -4.00 -9.09 -12.65
C ALA A 82 -2.99 -9.87 -11.80
N ASN A 83 -1.82 -9.29 -11.50
CA ASN A 83 -0.82 -9.96 -10.66
C ASN A 83 -1.34 -10.22 -9.24
N ILE A 84 -2.08 -9.27 -8.68
CA ILE A 84 -2.64 -9.39 -7.33
C ILE A 84 -3.72 -10.47 -7.29
N VAL A 85 -4.66 -10.43 -8.23
CA VAL A 85 -5.76 -11.41 -8.31
C VAL A 85 -5.22 -12.82 -8.52
N ALA A 86 -4.32 -13.01 -9.49
CA ALA A 86 -3.72 -14.32 -9.76
C ALA A 86 -3.00 -14.89 -8.52
N ASN A 87 -2.29 -14.05 -7.76
CA ASN A 87 -1.63 -14.49 -6.53
C ASN A 87 -2.64 -14.89 -5.44
N VAL A 88 -3.71 -14.13 -5.26
CA VAL A 88 -4.76 -14.45 -4.27
C VAL A 88 -5.48 -15.73 -4.66
N GLU A 89 -5.81 -15.93 -5.93
CA GLU A 89 -6.47 -17.14 -6.43
C GLU A 89 -5.60 -18.39 -6.23
N GLU A 90 -4.32 -18.33 -6.61
CA GLU A 90 -3.38 -19.45 -6.43
C GLU A 90 -3.25 -19.84 -4.95
N VAL A 91 -3.09 -18.86 -4.06
CA VAL A 91 -3.02 -19.11 -2.62
C VAL A 91 -4.35 -19.64 -2.09
N TRP A 92 -5.47 -19.04 -2.51
CA TRP A 92 -6.81 -19.44 -2.11
C TRP A 92 -7.12 -20.88 -2.50
N ASP A 93 -6.77 -21.31 -3.71
CA ASP A 93 -6.97 -22.67 -4.19
C ASP A 93 -6.20 -23.67 -3.33
N VAL A 94 -4.95 -23.36 -2.97
CA VAL A 94 -4.12 -24.19 -2.08
C VAL A 94 -4.71 -24.28 -0.67
N ILE A 95 -5.21 -23.18 -0.11
CA ILE A 95 -5.67 -23.15 1.29
C ILE A 95 -7.15 -23.55 1.45
N SER A 96 -8.00 -23.39 0.44
CA SER A 96 -9.45 -23.50 0.59
C SER A 96 -10.02 -24.89 0.28
N LYS A 97 -9.34 -25.75 -0.50
CA LYS A 97 -9.82 -27.14 -0.74
C LYS A 97 -8.72 -28.22 -0.94
N ARG A 98 -8.68 -29.11 0.06
CA ARG A 98 -8.67 -30.59 0.03
C ARG A 98 -7.40 -31.34 -0.42
N GLU A 99 -6.43 -31.47 0.50
CA GLU A 99 -5.60 -32.66 0.84
C GLU A 99 -4.34 -32.18 1.60
N PRO A 100 -3.71 -33.01 2.47
CA PRO A 100 -2.74 -32.52 3.44
C PRO A 100 -1.47 -31.97 2.80
N LEU A 101 -1.03 -30.83 3.35
CA LEU A 101 0.22 -30.14 3.03
C LEU A 101 1.40 -31.11 3.08
N ARG A 102 1.96 -31.49 1.93
CA ARG A 102 3.22 -32.26 1.88
C ARG A 102 4.39 -31.28 1.90
N MET A 103 4.93 -31.06 3.10
CA MET A 103 6.25 -30.45 3.26
C MET A 103 7.30 -31.35 2.60
N PHE A 104 7.84 -30.92 1.47
CA PHE A 104 9.19 -31.32 1.10
C PHE A 104 10.14 -30.43 1.88
N LYS A 105 10.85 -31.05 2.83
CA LYS A 105 11.93 -30.39 3.56
C LYS A 105 12.99 -29.93 2.55
N SER A 106 13.52 -28.72 2.79
CA SER A 106 14.58 -28.03 2.04
C SER A 106 15.69 -28.94 1.57
#